data_AF-A0A9Q1L0L5-F1
#
_entry.id   AF-A0A9Q1L0L5-F1
#
_cell.length_a   1.000
_cell.length_b   1.000
_cell.length_c   1.000
_cell.angle_alpha   90.00
_cell.angle_beta   90.00
_cell.angle_gamma   90.00
#
_symmetry.space_group_name_H-M   'P 1'
#
loop_
_entity.id
_entity.type
_entity.pdbx_description
1 polymer ?
#
loop_
_entity_poly.entity_id
_entity_poly.type
_entity_poly.pdbx_seq_one_letter_code
_entity_poly.pdbx_strand_id
1 'polypeptide(L)' 'MASTAFLVALFVVVAMVAAPVMATDHWVGDDKGWTLNFDYKTWAATKEFRVGDRLIFKYKVGAHNVYSADEEAF' A
#
# COMPACT_ATOMS: atom_id res chain seq x y z
N MET A 1 5.71 31.59 30.41
CA MET A 1 4.72 30.50 30.34
C MET A 1 3.92 30.73 29.07
N ALA A 2 3.87 29.77 28.14
CA ALA A 2 3.04 29.91 26.94
C ALA A 2 1.57 29.98 27.37
N SER A 3 0.78 30.86 26.74
CA SER A 3 -0.65 30.95 27.05
C SER A 3 -1.39 29.71 26.56
N THR A 4 -2.46 29.33 27.23
CA THR A 4 -3.34 28.21 26.82
C THR A 4 -3.84 28.37 25.39
N ALA A 5 -4.15 29.59 24.96
CA ALA A 5 -4.57 29.88 23.58
C ALA A 5 -3.47 29.55 22.55
N PHE A 6 -2.20 29.86 22.87
CA PHE A 6 -1.07 29.53 21.99
C PHE A 6 -0.87 28.01 21.90
N LEU A 7 -0.99 27.29 23.01
CA LEU A 7 -0.86 25.82 23.04
C LEU A 7 -2.00 25.14 22.25
N VAL A 8 -3.23 25.64 22.35
CA VAL A 8 -4.38 25.13 21.58
C VAL A 8 -4.18 25.38 20.08
N ALA A 9 -3.74 26.58 19.70
CA ALA A 9 -3.46 26.90 18.30
C ALA A 9 -2.37 25.98 17.72
N LEU A 10 -1.29 25.72 18.47
CA LEU A 10 -0.23 24.80 18.06
C LEU A 10 -0.75 23.37 17.89
N PHE A 11 -1.59 22.89 18.81
CA PHE A 11 -2.19 21.55 18.73
C PHE A 11 -3.09 21.39 17.50
N VAL A 12 -3.91 22.40 17.18
CA VAL A 12 -4.76 22.39 15.98
C VAL A 12 -3.92 22.35 14.71
N VAL A 13 -2.84 23.15 14.63
CA VAL A 13 -1.93 23.13 13.48
C VAL A 13 -1.28 21.76 13.32
N VAL A 14 -0.80 21.13 14.40
CA VAL A 14 -0.20 19.79 14.35
C VAL A 14 -1.22 18.74 13.90
N ALA A 15 -2.45 18.79 14.41
CA ALA A 15 -3.52 17.87 14.01
C ALA A 15 -3.92 18.03 12.54
N MET A 16 -3.86 19.24 11.98
CA MET A 16 -4.14 19.50 10.56
C MET A 16 -3.01 19.05 9.61
N VAL A 17 -1.77 18.98 10.10
CA VAL A 17 -0.60 18.53 9.30
C VAL A 17 -0.46 17.00 9.32
N ALA A 18 -1.06 16.33 10.31
CA ALA A 18 -1.12 14.87 10.35
C ALA A 18 -2.04 14.35 9.22
N ALA A 19 -1.45 14.00 8.08
CA ALA A 19 -2.19 13.31 7.01
C ALA A 19 -2.70 11.96 7.53
N PRO A 20 -3.96 11.57 7.21
CA PRO A 20 -4.43 10.24 7.54
C PRO A 20 -3.57 9.21 6.79
N VAL A 21 -2.91 8.31 7.52
CA VAL A 21 -2.26 7.14 6.93
C VAL A 21 -3.37 6.20 6.49
N MET A 22 -3.80 6.33 5.24
CA MET A 22 -4.76 5.42 4.63
C MET A 22 -4.00 4.27 3.99
N ALA A 23 -4.47 3.04 4.24
CA ALA A 23 -4.01 1.85 3.55
C ALA A 23 -4.23 2.01 2.03
N THR A 24 -3.25 1.58 1.25
CA THR A 24 -3.29 1.62 -0.21
C THR A 24 -3.62 0.23 -0.78
N ASP A 25 -4.51 0.20 -1.77
CA ASP A 25 -4.79 -0.99 -2.55
C ASP A 25 -3.90 -1.01 -3.80
N HIS A 26 -2.95 -1.94 -3.86
CA HIS A 26 -2.07 -2.15 -5.00
C HIS A 26 -2.63 -3.24 -5.91
N TRP A 27 -3.01 -2.87 -7.14
CA TRP A 27 -3.46 -3.82 -8.16
C TRP A 27 -2.24 -4.49 -8.79
N VAL A 28 -2.03 -5.76 -8.50
CA VAL A 28 -0.83 -6.50 -8.94
C VAL A 28 -0.82 -6.59 -10.46
N GLY A 29 0.23 -6.05 -11.08
CA GLY A 29 0.37 -5.95 -12.54
C GLY A 29 -0.43 -4.82 -13.19
N ASP A 30 -0.99 -3.89 -12.41
CA ASP A 30 -1.81 -2.78 -12.86
C ASP A 30 -2.90 -3.27 -13.85
N ASP A 31 -2.99 -2.70 -15.06
CA ASP A 31 -3.98 -3.09 -16.06
C ASP A 31 -3.81 -4.53 -16.60
N LYS A 32 -2.62 -5.12 -16.44
CA LYS A 32 -2.35 -6.50 -16.89
C LYS A 32 -2.90 -7.54 -15.92
N GLY A 33 -3.08 -7.18 -14.65
CA GLY A 33 -3.54 -8.10 -13.61
C GLY A 33 -2.55 -9.23 -13.30
N TRP A 34 -3.07 -10.32 -12.74
CA TRP A 34 -2.33 -11.52 -12.39
C TRP A 34 -2.35 -12.51 -13.56
N THR A 35 -1.23 -12.64 -14.27
CA THR A 35 -1.08 -13.38 -15.53
C THR A 35 0.35 -13.89 -15.70
N LEU A 36 0.53 -14.87 -16.59
CA LEU A 36 1.86 -15.35 -17.00
C LEU A 36 2.55 -14.34 -17.92
N ASN A 37 3.89 -14.45 -18.01
CA ASN A 37 4.76 -13.66 -18.89
C ASN A 37 4.71 -12.14 -18.67
N PHE A 38 4.57 -11.71 -17.42
CA PHE A 38 4.66 -10.31 -17.01
C PHE A 38 5.79 -10.13 -15.98
N ASP A 39 6.53 -9.03 -16.07
CA ASP A 39 7.66 -8.75 -15.16
C ASP A 39 7.17 -8.10 -13.87
N TYR A 40 6.79 -8.94 -12.91
CA TYR A 40 6.37 -8.48 -11.58
C TYR A 40 7.51 -7.92 -10.73
N LYS A 41 8.78 -8.24 -11.04
CA LYS A 41 9.93 -7.67 -10.29
C LYS A 41 10.07 -6.20 -10.61
N THR A 42 10.04 -5.85 -11.90
CA THR A 42 10.09 -4.44 -12.32
C THR A 42 8.84 -3.69 -11.86
N TRP A 43 7.65 -4.31 -11.95
CA TRP A 43 6.42 -3.68 -11.42
C TRP A 43 6.53 -3.40 -9.92
N ALA A 44 6.96 -4.38 -9.10
CA ALA A 44 7.08 -4.20 -7.66
C ALA A 44 8.08 -3.11 -7.29
N ALA A 45 9.18 -2.96 -8.06
CA ALA A 45 10.17 -1.91 -7.85
C ALA A 45 9.64 -0.49 -8.08
N THR A 46 8.49 -0.32 -8.75
CA THR A 46 7.83 0.99 -8.94
C THR A 46 6.87 1.36 -7.82
N LYS A 47 6.64 0.47 -6.84
CA LYS A 47 5.66 0.67 -5.77
C LYS A 47 6.37 0.80 -4.42
N GLU A 48 5.74 1.54 -3.51
CA GLU A 48 6.12 1.56 -2.10
C GLU A 48 5.02 0.82 -1.32
N PHE A 49 5.40 -0.29 -0.68
CA PHE A 49 4.47 -1.09 0.13
C PHE A 49 4.63 -0.72 1.59
N ARG A 50 3.51 -0.37 2.25
CA ARG A 50 3.48 -0.04 3.68
C ARG A 50 2.64 -1.05 4.45
N VAL A 51 2.93 -1.17 5.75
CA VAL A 51 2.11 -2.01 6.64
C VAL A 51 0.67 -1.48 6.63
N GLY A 52 -0.27 -2.38 6.37
CA GLY A 52 -1.69 -2.07 6.25
C GLY A 52 -2.19 -2.01 4.80
N ASP A 53 -1.29 -1.90 3.82
CA ASP A 53 -1.65 -1.97 2.40
C ASP A 53 -2.17 -3.36 2.00
N ARG A 54 -2.91 -3.41 0.89
CA ARG A 54 -3.47 -4.64 0.32
C ARG A 54 -2.95 -4.87 -1.09
N LEU A 55 -2.63 -6.12 -1.40
CA LEU A 55 -2.33 -6.57 -2.76
C LEU A 55 -3.59 -7.20 -3.37
N ILE A 56 -4.02 -6.68 -4.52
CA ILE A 56 -5.22 -7.14 -5.23
C ILE A 56 -4.80 -7.91 -6.48
N PHE A 57 -5.01 -9.23 -6.45
CA PHE A 57 -4.72 -10.12 -7.55
C PHE A 57 -5.97 -10.33 -8.41
N LYS A 58 -6.02 -9.71 -9.58
CA LYS A 58 -7.14 -9.84 -10.52
C LYS A 58 -6.82 -10.88 -11.58
N TYR A 59 -7.61 -11.96 -11.62
CA TYR A 59 -7.53 -13.01 -12.62
C TYR A 59 -8.88 -13.69 -12.86
N LYS A 60 -9.01 -14.43 -13.97
CA LYS A 60 -10.21 -15.22 -14.26
C LYS A 60 -10.30 -16.40 -13.29
N VAL A 61 -11.46 -16.61 -12.68
CA VAL A 61 -11.73 -17.74 -11.77
C VAL A 61 -11.35 -19.07 -12.44
N GLY A 62 -10.57 -19.89 -11.74
CA GLY A 62 -10.08 -21.18 -12.21
C GLY A 62 -8.84 -21.15 -13.11
N ALA A 63 -8.39 -19.96 -13.55
CA ALA A 63 -7.18 -19.84 -14.38
C ALA A 63 -5.89 -19.78 -13.55
N HIS A 64 -5.94 -19.10 -12.40
CA HIS A 64 -4.80 -18.86 -11.53
C HIS A 64 -5.19 -19.01 -10.06
N ASN A 65 -4.19 -19.02 -9.19
CA ASN A 65 -4.34 -18.92 -7.74
C ASN A 65 -3.30 -17.92 -7.19
N VAL A 66 -3.34 -17.71 -5.88
CA VAL A 66 -2.33 -16.97 -5.13
C VAL A 66 -1.91 -17.85 -3.96
N TYR A 67 -0.60 -18.06 -3.82
CA TYR A 67 -0.02 -18.80 -2.71
C TYR A 67 1.09 -17.95 -2.10
N SER A 68 1.06 -17.80 -0.78
CA SER A 68 2.15 -17.12 -0.05
C SER A 68 3.29 -18.12 0.14
N ALA A 69 4.46 -17.78 -0.38
CA ALA A 69 5.67 -18.57 -0.23
C ALA A 69 6.67 -17.86 0.70
N ASP A 70 7.54 -18.63 1.34
CA ASP A 70 8.78 -18.13 1.94
C ASP A 70 9.86 -17.98 0.85
N GLU A 71 11.06 -17.57 1.24
CA GLU A 71 12.18 -17.35 0.30
C GLU A 71 12.69 -18.67 -0.31
N GLU A 72 12.63 -19.79 0.40
CA GLU A 72 13.12 -21.07 -0.11
C GLU A 72 12.19 -21.64 -1.18
N ALA A 73 10.89 -21.40 -1.06
CA ALA A 73 9.87 -21.85 -2.00
C ALA A 73 9.61 -20.88 -3.18
N PHE A 74 10.27 -19.71 -3.22
CA PHE A 74 10.07 -18.66 -4.24
C PHE A 74 11.18 -18.61 -5.29
#